data_AF-A0A1D1ZKY6-F1
#
_entry.id   AF-A0A1D1ZKY6-F1
#
_cell.length_a   1.000
_cell.length_b   1.000
_cell.length_c   1.000
_cell.angle_alpha   90.00
_cell.angle_beta   90.00
_cell.angle_gamma   90.00
#
_symmetry.space_group_name_H-M   'P 1'
#
loop_
_entity.id
_entity.type
_entity.pdbx_description
1 polymer ?
#
loop_
_entity_poly.entity_id
_entity_poly.type
_entity_poly.pdbx_seq_one_letter_code
_entity_poly.pdbx_strand_id
1 'polypeptide(L)'
;DLFWAIRGGGGESFGVITSFTVELAPVPPTVTAFSVARTLRQGAVGLLHRWQEVAHQLPEDLFIQVVLQRRTEGGQTELEALFKSLFLGTCGDLLRVMSESFPELGLEGRDCREMSWIQSTLYFYGFTNGEPLEVLLDRQSQKKRFFKGKSDFAKEPITVVALEGIWRRFLEEEAAGVMILDPFGGRMDAIAEAETPFPHRKGNLYNIQYFVEWQDGGDGESRRRLDSIRRVYEFMRPYVSKHPRAAYLNYRDLDLGGNRDGGGGASYAEASVWGRSYFLGNYRKLALVKGRVDPADFFRDEQSIPPLPAAMEEGLQNALPTLSWALIQTRLSD
;
A
#
# COMPACT_ATOMS: atom_id res chain seq x y z
N ASP A 1 3.61 -20.65 14.34
CA ASP A 1 3.42 -20.69 12.88
C ASP A 1 2.07 -20.18 12.40
N LEU A 2 0.95 -20.85 12.65
CA LEU A 2 -0.37 -20.40 12.18
C LEU A 2 -0.72 -18.96 12.63
N PHE A 3 -0.49 -18.64 13.92
CA PHE A 3 -0.71 -17.29 14.44
C PHE A 3 0.16 -16.22 13.75
N TRP A 4 1.36 -16.59 13.27
CA TRP A 4 2.16 -15.69 12.45
C TRP A 4 1.50 -15.49 11.08
N ALA A 5 1.08 -16.57 10.42
CA ALA A 5 0.49 -16.53 9.08
C ALA A 5 -0.80 -15.70 8.99
N ILE A 6 -1.69 -15.79 9.99
CA ILE A 6 -2.96 -15.04 9.97
C ILE A 6 -2.82 -13.55 10.29
N ARG A 7 -1.65 -13.08 10.76
CA ARG A 7 -1.37 -11.66 11.05
C ARG A 7 -0.77 -10.92 9.85
N GLY A 8 -1.29 -11.20 8.66
CA GLY A 8 -0.91 -10.49 7.43
C GLY A 8 -0.77 -11.36 6.18
N GLY A 9 -0.93 -12.69 6.28
CA GLY A 9 -0.77 -13.63 5.17
C GLY A 9 -2.04 -13.88 4.34
N GLY A 10 -3.15 -13.22 4.65
CA GLY A 10 -4.47 -13.48 4.05
C GLY A 10 -5.21 -14.59 4.78
N GLY A 11 -6.19 -14.22 5.62
CA GLY A 11 -6.91 -15.17 6.49
C GLY A 11 -7.61 -16.27 5.71
N GLU A 12 -8.12 -15.94 4.54
CA GLU A 12 -8.81 -16.82 3.60
C GLU A 12 -7.96 -18.01 3.10
N SER A 13 -6.63 -17.94 3.21
CA SER A 13 -5.76 -19.07 2.89
C SER A 13 -5.62 -20.08 4.04
N PHE A 14 -5.98 -19.71 5.28
CA PHE A 14 -5.63 -20.49 6.47
C PHE A 14 -6.83 -20.90 7.33
N GLY A 15 -8.03 -20.38 7.05
CA GLY A 15 -9.26 -20.79 7.71
C GLY A 15 -10.26 -19.66 7.92
N VAL A 16 -11.24 -19.91 8.77
CA VAL A 16 -12.25 -18.90 9.16
C VAL A 16 -11.83 -18.25 10.48
N ILE A 17 -11.43 -16.98 10.42
CA ILE A 17 -11.13 -16.20 11.63
C ILE A 17 -12.44 -15.75 12.27
N THR A 18 -12.68 -16.14 13.52
CA THR A 18 -13.93 -15.84 14.24
C THR A 18 -13.83 -14.64 15.18
N SER A 19 -12.61 -14.29 15.63
CA SER A 19 -12.38 -13.17 16.55
C SER A 19 -10.93 -12.72 16.53
N PHE A 20 -10.68 -11.46 16.89
CA PHE A 20 -9.36 -10.92 17.18
C PHE A 20 -9.31 -10.42 18.63
N THR A 21 -8.19 -10.67 19.31
CA THR A 21 -7.83 -9.95 20.54
C THR A 21 -6.84 -8.87 20.16
N VAL A 22 -7.19 -7.61 20.42
CA VAL A 22 -6.37 -6.45 20.05
C VAL A 22 -5.75 -5.81 21.28
N GLU A 23 -4.54 -5.30 21.12
CA GLU A 23 -3.87 -4.45 22.11
C GLU A 23 -4.16 -2.99 21.76
N LEU A 24 -4.69 -2.23 22.72
CA LEU A 24 -5.01 -0.82 22.51
C LEU A 24 -3.75 0.03 22.64
N ALA A 25 -3.56 0.98 21.72
CA ALA A 25 -2.47 1.93 21.78
C ALA A 25 -2.88 3.21 22.54
N PRO A 26 -1.98 3.82 23.32
CA PRO A 26 -2.23 5.11 23.93
C PRO A 26 -2.27 6.20 22.86
N VAL A 27 -3.18 7.15 23.02
CA VAL A 27 -3.26 8.37 22.21
C VAL A 27 -3.46 9.56 23.14
N PRO A 28 -2.89 10.74 22.83
CA PRO A 28 -3.14 11.93 23.62
C PRO A 28 -4.63 12.32 23.54
N PRO A 29 -5.17 13.03 24.56
CA PRO A 29 -6.55 13.48 24.55
C PRO A 29 -6.85 14.46 23.40
N THR A 30 -5.81 15.15 22.92
CA THR A 30 -5.88 16.09 21.79
C THR A 30 -4.86 15.67 20.73
N VAL A 31 -5.33 15.56 19.50
CA VAL A 31 -4.53 15.38 18.28
C VAL A 31 -4.81 16.56 17.35
N THR A 32 -3.92 16.79 16.39
CA THR A 32 -4.07 17.86 15.39
C THR A 32 -4.09 17.28 13.99
N ALA A 33 -5.02 17.71 13.16
CA ALA A 33 -5.06 17.39 11.74
C ALA A 33 -4.92 18.66 10.88
N PHE A 34 -4.43 18.50 9.65
CA PHE A 34 -4.55 19.52 8.61
C PHE A 34 -4.82 18.86 7.25
N SER A 35 -5.37 19.65 6.33
CA SER A 35 -5.54 19.30 4.92
C SER A 35 -5.18 20.51 4.08
N VAL A 36 -4.08 20.44 3.36
CA VAL A 36 -3.54 21.54 2.56
C VAL A 36 -3.41 21.10 1.12
N ALA A 37 -4.16 21.73 0.21
CA ALA A 37 -4.08 21.46 -1.22
C ALA A 37 -3.08 22.40 -1.92
N ARG A 38 -2.37 21.87 -2.90
CA ARG A 38 -1.46 22.62 -3.78
C ARG A 38 -1.67 22.19 -5.22
N THR A 39 -1.87 23.16 -6.09
CA THR A 39 -1.97 22.93 -7.54
C THR A 39 -0.57 22.98 -8.18
N LEU A 40 -0.48 22.61 -9.46
CA LEU A 40 0.77 22.70 -10.21
C LEU A 40 1.35 24.13 -10.18
N ARG A 41 0.49 25.15 -10.29
CA ARG A 41 0.89 26.58 -10.26
C ARG A 41 1.42 27.01 -8.89
N GLN A 42 1.00 26.33 -7.83
CA GLN A 42 1.43 26.57 -6.45
C GLN A 42 2.67 25.72 -6.07
N GLY A 43 3.32 25.06 -7.03
CA GLY A 43 4.55 24.30 -6.78
C GLY A 43 4.33 22.89 -6.24
N ALA A 44 3.16 22.28 -6.47
CA ALA A 44 2.83 20.94 -5.95
C ALA A 44 3.88 19.86 -6.27
N VAL A 45 4.48 19.89 -7.45
CA VAL A 45 5.52 18.92 -7.84
C VAL A 45 6.77 19.06 -6.97
N GLY A 46 7.22 20.30 -6.71
CA GLY A 46 8.37 20.54 -5.84
C GLY A 46 8.09 20.14 -4.39
N LEU A 47 6.87 20.43 -3.90
CA LEU A 47 6.43 20.01 -2.56
C LEU A 47 6.32 18.50 -2.43
N LEU A 48 5.81 17.81 -3.45
CA LEU A 48 5.76 16.35 -3.49
C LEU A 48 7.17 15.75 -3.53
N HIS A 49 8.10 16.35 -4.28
CA HIS A 49 9.50 15.94 -4.25
C HIS A 49 10.08 16.06 -2.85
N ARG A 50 9.91 17.22 -2.21
CA ARG A 50 10.39 17.46 -0.85
C ARG A 50 9.76 16.50 0.17
N TRP A 51 8.47 16.24 0.05
CA TRP A 51 7.74 15.28 0.90
C TRP A 51 8.35 13.88 0.83
N GLN A 52 8.74 13.39 -0.36
CA GLN A 52 9.38 12.06 -0.49
C GLN A 52 10.68 11.94 0.32
N GLU A 53 11.43 13.04 0.43
CA GLU A 53 12.71 13.10 1.15
C GLU A 53 12.52 13.10 2.67
N VAL A 54 11.48 13.78 3.17
CA VAL A 54 11.34 14.04 4.62
C VAL A 54 10.29 13.17 5.29
N ALA A 55 9.21 12.78 4.60
CA ALA A 55 8.02 12.20 5.23
C ALA A 55 8.32 10.90 5.99
N HIS A 56 9.26 10.11 5.49
CA HIS A 56 9.66 8.84 6.12
C HIS A 56 10.60 9.00 7.32
N GLN A 57 11.08 10.22 7.57
CA GLN A 57 11.99 10.57 8.65
C GLN A 57 11.37 11.52 9.67
N LEU A 58 10.10 11.91 9.46
CA LEU A 58 9.37 12.73 10.43
C LEU A 58 9.27 12.00 11.78
N PRO A 59 9.10 12.76 12.89
CA PRO A 59 8.85 12.16 14.20
C PRO A 59 7.69 11.15 14.13
N GLU A 60 7.75 10.08 14.94
CA GLU A 60 6.75 9.00 14.91
C GLU A 60 5.32 9.48 15.16
N ASP A 61 5.17 10.63 15.82
CA ASP A 61 3.89 11.27 16.10
C ASP A 61 3.26 11.99 14.89
N LEU A 62 4.00 12.20 13.79
CA LEU A 62 3.56 12.96 12.62
C LEU A 62 3.39 12.08 11.39
N PHE A 63 2.15 11.97 10.93
CA PHE A 63 1.78 11.35 9.66
C PHE A 63 1.37 12.41 8.64
N ILE A 64 1.90 12.36 7.42
CA ILE A 64 1.49 13.22 6.30
C ILE A 64 1.30 12.36 5.04
N GLN A 65 0.04 12.10 4.66
CA GLN A 65 -0.35 11.47 3.40
C GLN A 65 -0.43 12.50 2.28
N VAL A 66 -0.08 12.09 1.07
CA VAL A 66 -0.38 12.88 -0.14
C VAL A 66 -1.44 12.18 -0.98
N VAL A 67 -2.47 12.93 -1.36
CA VAL A 67 -3.50 12.48 -2.30
C VAL A 67 -3.40 13.33 -3.56
N LEU A 68 -2.95 12.71 -4.66
CA LEU A 68 -3.03 13.31 -5.99
C LEU A 68 -4.40 13.02 -6.58
N GLN A 69 -5.17 14.07 -6.82
CA GLN A 69 -6.56 13.97 -7.27
C GLN A 69 -6.93 15.10 -8.24
N ARG A 70 -8.02 14.89 -8.96
CA ARG A 70 -8.67 15.93 -9.74
C ARG A 70 -9.59 16.76 -8.86
N ARG A 71 -9.47 18.08 -8.96
CA ARG A 71 -10.41 19.05 -8.39
C ARG A 71 -11.17 19.72 -9.53
N THR A 72 -12.49 19.69 -9.44
CA THR A 72 -13.37 20.43 -10.35
C THR A 72 -14.01 21.59 -9.60
N GLU A 73 -13.66 22.81 -9.95
CA GLU A 73 -14.23 24.03 -9.38
C GLU A 73 -14.56 25.03 -10.49
N GLY A 74 -15.74 25.64 -10.44
CA GLY A 74 -16.17 26.62 -11.43
C GLY A 74 -16.21 26.11 -12.88
N GLY A 75 -16.34 24.80 -13.08
CA GLY A 75 -16.30 24.15 -14.41
C GLY A 75 -14.90 23.91 -14.97
N GLN A 76 -13.84 24.29 -14.25
CA GLN A 76 -12.45 23.95 -14.58
C GLN A 76 -12.01 22.73 -13.77
N THR A 77 -11.35 21.79 -14.44
CA THR A 77 -10.74 20.62 -13.77
C THR A 77 -9.23 20.77 -13.81
N GLU A 78 -8.60 20.74 -12.64
CA GLU A 78 -7.15 20.70 -12.49
C GLU A 78 -6.73 19.56 -11.55
N LEU A 79 -5.46 19.16 -11.60
CA LEU A 79 -4.90 18.27 -10.59
C LEU A 79 -4.37 19.08 -9.41
N GLU A 80 -4.42 18.47 -8.25
CA GLU A 80 -3.82 18.97 -7.02
C GLU A 80 -3.14 17.84 -6.24
N ALA A 81 -2.17 18.23 -5.40
CA ALA A 81 -1.65 17.42 -4.32
C ALA A 81 -2.27 17.90 -3.01
N LEU A 82 -3.09 17.04 -2.39
CA LEU A 82 -3.68 17.27 -1.08
C LEU A 82 -2.83 16.59 -0.01
N PHE A 83 -2.19 17.39 0.83
CA PHE A 83 -1.41 16.94 1.98
C PHE A 83 -2.36 16.81 3.18
N LYS A 84 -2.63 15.59 3.63
CA LYS A 84 -3.49 15.29 4.79
C LYS A 84 -2.63 14.78 5.93
N SER A 85 -2.84 15.28 7.13
CA SER A 85 -2.01 14.91 8.27
C SER A 85 -2.83 14.55 9.50
N LEU A 86 -2.24 13.67 10.31
CA LEU A 86 -2.57 13.49 11.71
C LEU A 86 -1.29 13.63 12.52
N PHE A 87 -1.35 14.43 13.59
CA PHE A 87 -0.26 14.63 14.53
C PHE A 87 -0.73 14.32 15.95
N LEU A 88 0.01 13.50 16.68
CA LEU A 88 -0.27 13.14 18.07
C LEU A 88 0.21 14.23 19.04
N GLY A 89 -0.37 15.42 18.92
CA GLY A 89 -0.05 16.56 19.78
C GLY A 89 -0.86 17.80 19.41
N THR A 90 -0.45 18.95 19.95
CA THR A 90 -1.12 20.24 19.73
C THR A 90 -0.72 20.88 18.41
N CYS A 91 -1.48 21.88 17.95
CA CYS A 91 -1.14 22.65 16.76
C CYS A 91 0.16 23.43 16.95
N GLY A 92 0.42 23.94 18.15
CA GLY A 92 1.68 24.65 18.44
C GLY A 92 2.91 23.75 18.24
N ASP A 93 2.84 22.52 18.75
CA ASP A 93 3.89 21.52 18.57
C ASP A 93 4.05 21.11 17.11
N LEU A 94 2.93 20.89 16.40
CA LEU A 94 2.92 20.57 14.99
C LEU A 94 3.59 21.66 14.14
N LEU A 95 3.23 22.93 14.36
CA LEU A 95 3.81 24.05 13.62
C LEU A 95 5.33 24.14 13.84
N ARG A 96 5.81 23.86 15.06
CA ARG A 96 7.24 23.80 15.35
C ARG A 96 7.92 22.69 14.55
N VAL A 97 7.40 21.46 14.60
CA VAL A 97 7.94 20.32 13.83
C VAL A 97 7.94 20.62 12.33
N MET A 98 6.85 21.17 11.80
CA MET A 98 6.73 21.52 10.39
C MET A 98 7.70 22.62 9.98
N SER A 99 7.94 23.63 10.83
CA SER A 99 8.91 24.70 10.55
C SER A 99 10.35 24.20 10.44
N GLU A 100 10.70 23.13 11.17
CA GLU A 100 12.03 22.52 11.16
C GLU A 100 12.19 21.51 10.02
N SER A 101 11.16 20.69 9.76
CA SER A 101 11.28 19.50 8.91
C SER A 101 10.68 19.66 7.52
N PHE A 102 9.63 20.47 7.36
CA PHE A 102 8.96 20.68 6.07
C PHE A 102 8.38 22.10 5.94
N PRO A 103 9.20 23.17 6.13
CA PRO A 103 8.72 24.55 6.09
C PRO A 103 8.15 24.97 4.74
N GLU A 104 8.57 24.32 3.65
CA GLU A 104 8.17 24.62 2.28
C GLU A 104 6.66 24.43 2.07
N LEU A 105 5.99 23.57 2.85
CA LEU A 105 4.54 23.41 2.77
C LEU A 105 3.78 24.68 3.17
N GLY A 106 4.39 25.53 4.02
CA GLY A 106 3.82 26.79 4.48
C GLY A 106 2.57 26.59 5.34
N LEU A 107 2.61 25.63 6.28
CA LEU A 107 1.51 25.37 7.21
C LEU A 107 1.36 26.53 8.20
N GLU A 108 0.14 27.03 8.36
CA GLU A 108 -0.19 28.08 9.34
C GLU A 108 -1.16 27.56 10.41
N GLY A 109 -1.25 28.26 11.54
CA GLY A 109 -2.14 27.84 12.64
C GLY A 109 -3.63 27.79 12.27
N ARG A 110 -4.04 28.54 11.24
CA ARG A 110 -5.42 28.47 10.70
C ARG A 110 -5.73 27.16 9.96
N ASP A 111 -4.70 26.44 9.52
CA ASP A 111 -4.85 25.18 8.79
C ASP A 111 -4.97 23.98 9.76
N CYS A 112 -4.58 24.17 11.02
CA CYS A 112 -4.71 23.17 12.07
C CYS A 112 -6.16 23.00 12.51
N ARG A 113 -6.50 21.76 12.85
CA ARG A 113 -7.71 21.43 13.58
C ARG A 113 -7.40 20.49 14.72
N GLU A 114 -7.45 21.00 15.94
CA GLU A 114 -7.33 20.20 17.16
C GLU A 114 -8.66 19.48 17.46
N MET A 115 -8.57 18.20 17.83
CA MET A 115 -9.72 17.35 18.12
C MET A 115 -9.29 16.13 18.94
N SER A 116 -10.24 15.31 19.38
CA SER A 116 -9.92 13.97 19.92
C SER A 116 -9.53 13.01 18.80
N TRP A 117 -8.78 11.94 19.14
CA TRP A 117 -8.38 10.93 18.15
C TRP A 117 -9.57 10.34 17.37
N ILE A 118 -10.69 10.05 18.02
CA ILE A 118 -11.87 9.46 17.36
C ILE A 118 -12.54 10.43 16.37
N GLN A 119 -12.50 11.74 16.65
CA GLN A 119 -12.96 12.76 15.71
C GLN A 119 -12.06 12.86 14.48
N SER A 120 -10.77 12.54 14.61
CA SER A 120 -9.88 12.48 13.44
C SER A 120 -10.29 11.39 12.46
N THR A 121 -10.87 10.28 12.93
CA THR A 121 -11.43 9.25 12.05
C THR A 121 -12.53 9.81 11.14
N LEU A 122 -13.43 10.64 11.69
CA LEU A 122 -14.45 11.34 10.91
C LEU A 122 -13.83 12.33 9.93
N TYR A 123 -12.85 13.11 10.39
CA TYR A 123 -12.12 14.06 9.55
C TYR A 123 -11.49 13.39 8.32
N PHE A 124 -10.83 12.24 8.49
CA PHE A 124 -10.22 11.52 7.38
C PHE A 124 -11.24 10.95 6.39
N TYR A 125 -12.43 10.59 6.87
CA TYR A 125 -13.57 10.16 6.04
C TYR A 125 -14.23 11.32 5.27
N GLY A 126 -13.92 12.57 5.63
CA GLY A 126 -14.50 13.78 5.02
C GLY A 126 -15.68 14.38 5.81
N PHE A 127 -16.04 13.79 6.94
CA PHE A 127 -17.01 14.36 7.88
C PHE A 127 -16.35 15.46 8.70
N THR A 128 -16.48 16.69 8.22
CA THR A 128 -15.81 17.87 8.77
C THR A 128 -16.78 18.91 9.33
N ASN A 129 -18.09 18.66 9.22
CA ASN A 129 -19.17 19.59 9.55
C ASN A 129 -19.82 19.31 10.92
N GLY A 130 -19.13 18.58 11.79
CA GLY A 130 -19.58 18.33 13.17
C GLY A 130 -20.55 17.15 13.28
N GLU A 131 -20.44 16.20 12.37
CA GLU A 131 -21.19 14.95 12.41
C GLU A 131 -20.99 14.23 13.77
N PRO A 132 -22.04 13.60 14.31
CA PRO A 132 -21.96 12.89 15.59
C PRO A 132 -21.14 11.59 15.44
N LEU A 133 -20.51 11.10 16.52
CA LEU A 133 -19.64 9.91 16.47
C LEU A 133 -20.41 8.63 16.08
N GLU A 134 -21.72 8.62 16.32
CA GLU A 134 -22.64 7.51 16.05
C GLU A 134 -22.70 7.14 14.57
N VAL A 135 -22.27 8.03 13.65
CA VAL A 135 -22.14 7.67 12.23
C VAL A 135 -21.13 6.54 12.00
N LEU A 136 -20.17 6.34 12.91
CA LEU A 136 -19.22 5.21 12.85
C LEU A 136 -19.90 3.86 13.18
N LEU A 137 -21.09 3.87 13.78
CA LEU A 137 -21.89 2.68 14.06
C LEU A 137 -22.79 2.31 12.87
N ASP A 138 -22.95 3.19 11.89
CA ASP A 138 -23.78 2.92 10.72
C ASP A 138 -23.10 1.87 9.82
N ARG A 139 -23.84 0.79 9.55
CA ARG A 139 -23.43 -0.32 8.69
C ARG A 139 -24.17 -0.33 7.35
N GLN A 140 -24.96 0.70 7.05
CA GLN A 140 -25.60 0.81 5.75
C GLN A 140 -24.55 0.92 4.66
N SER A 141 -24.62 0.02 3.67
CA SER A 141 -23.72 0.05 2.52
C SER A 141 -23.88 1.39 1.82
N GLN A 142 -22.76 2.09 1.64
CA GLN A 142 -22.66 3.20 0.70
C GLN A 142 -23.19 2.76 -0.68
N LYS A 143 -23.62 3.72 -1.50
CA LYS A 143 -24.04 3.44 -2.89
C LYS A 143 -22.95 2.60 -3.56
N LYS A 144 -23.33 1.45 -4.13
CA LYS A 144 -22.39 0.56 -4.81
C LYS A 144 -21.74 1.32 -5.96
N ARG A 145 -20.42 1.40 -5.93
CA ARG A 145 -19.60 1.97 -7.00
C ARG A 145 -18.59 0.91 -7.41
N PHE A 146 -18.30 0.86 -8.70
CA PHE A 146 -17.28 -0.04 -9.23
C PHE A 146 -15.93 0.63 -9.06
N PHE A 147 -14.92 -0.16 -8.71
CA PHE A 147 -13.57 0.37 -8.59
C PHE A 147 -12.52 -0.65 -9.04
N LYS A 148 -11.33 -0.14 -9.36
CA LYS A 148 -10.11 -0.93 -9.52
C LYS A 148 -8.99 -0.25 -8.75
N GLY A 149 -8.31 -1.02 -7.91
CA GLY A 149 -7.11 -0.61 -7.20
C GLY A 149 -5.87 -1.34 -7.70
N LYS A 150 -4.71 -0.69 -7.55
CA LYS A 150 -3.36 -1.27 -7.67
C LYS A 150 -2.45 -0.64 -6.63
N SER A 151 -1.30 -1.24 -6.36
CA SER A 151 -0.34 -0.64 -5.41
C SER A 151 1.11 -0.91 -5.75
N ASP A 152 1.98 -0.04 -5.25
CA ASP A 152 3.43 -0.11 -5.34
C ASP A 152 4.08 0.28 -4.01
N PHE A 153 5.38 0.03 -3.89
CA PHE A 153 6.23 0.62 -2.87
C PHE A 153 7.37 1.38 -3.52
N ALA A 154 7.61 2.61 -3.08
CA ALA A 154 8.77 3.40 -3.47
C ALA A 154 9.90 3.21 -2.45
N LYS A 155 11.12 3.01 -2.96
CA LYS A 155 12.33 2.83 -2.14
C LYS A 155 13.32 3.98 -2.28
N GLU A 156 13.15 4.80 -3.31
CA GLU A 156 13.99 5.97 -3.63
C GLU A 156 13.05 7.11 -4.07
N PRO A 157 13.42 8.39 -3.83
CA PRO A 157 12.61 9.51 -4.30
C PRO A 157 12.52 9.55 -5.83
N ILE A 158 11.32 9.73 -6.34
CA ILE A 158 11.04 9.96 -7.75
C ILE A 158 11.45 11.39 -8.09
N THR A 159 12.36 11.52 -9.07
CA THR A 159 12.88 12.83 -9.52
C THR A 159 11.77 13.79 -9.93
N VAL A 160 12.02 15.10 -9.80
CA VAL A 160 11.09 16.17 -10.23
C VAL A 160 10.60 15.97 -11.66
N VAL A 161 11.51 15.69 -12.61
CA VAL A 161 11.16 15.48 -14.03
C VAL A 161 10.21 14.28 -14.21
N ALA A 162 10.43 13.21 -13.46
CA ALA A 162 9.55 12.05 -13.48
C ALA A 162 8.18 12.37 -12.85
N LEU A 163 8.12 13.11 -11.73
CA LEU A 163 6.87 13.58 -11.12
C LEU A 163 6.06 14.47 -12.07
N GLU A 164 6.70 15.36 -12.83
CA GLU A 164 6.01 16.14 -13.89
C GLU A 164 5.43 15.23 -14.98
N GLY A 165 6.14 14.16 -15.33
CA GLY A 165 5.65 13.12 -16.24
C GLY A 165 4.45 12.36 -15.69
N ILE A 166 4.49 12.00 -14.40
CA ILE A 166 3.38 11.36 -13.69
C ILE A 166 2.16 12.29 -13.69
N TRP A 167 2.36 13.56 -13.36
CA TRP A 167 1.30 14.57 -13.36
C TRP A 167 0.63 14.71 -14.72
N ARG A 168 1.42 14.79 -15.79
CA ARG A 168 0.91 14.83 -17.18
C ARG A 168 0.14 13.56 -17.53
N ARG A 169 0.67 12.38 -17.18
CA ARG A 169 -0.03 11.11 -17.42
C ARG A 169 -1.37 11.06 -16.69
N PHE A 170 -1.43 11.52 -15.45
CA PHE A 170 -2.69 11.60 -14.70
C PHE A 170 -3.69 12.52 -15.40
N LEU A 171 -3.26 13.67 -15.94
CA LEU A 171 -4.14 14.57 -16.71
C LEU A 171 -4.67 13.94 -18.00
N GLU A 172 -3.79 13.30 -18.80
CA GLU A 172 -4.12 12.67 -20.08
C GLU A 172 -5.11 11.51 -19.92
N GLU A 173 -4.93 10.73 -18.86
CA GLU A 173 -5.83 9.66 -18.49
C GLU A 173 -7.03 10.26 -17.75
N GLU A 174 -8.00 10.83 -18.48
CA GLU A 174 -9.25 11.38 -17.91
C GLU A 174 -9.97 10.37 -17.00
N ALA A 175 -9.76 9.08 -17.29
CA ALA A 175 -10.23 7.97 -16.50
C ALA A 175 -9.42 7.67 -15.22
N ALA A 176 -8.21 8.22 -15.08
CA ALA A 176 -7.37 8.06 -13.89
C ALA A 176 -8.08 8.69 -12.68
N GLY A 177 -8.17 7.92 -11.62
CA GLY A 177 -8.82 8.36 -10.39
C GLY A 177 -7.80 9.08 -9.52
N VAL A 178 -7.45 8.46 -8.40
CA VAL A 178 -6.65 9.04 -7.33
C VAL A 178 -5.35 8.24 -7.18
N MET A 179 -4.26 8.94 -6.86
CA MET A 179 -3.04 8.31 -6.35
C MET A 179 -2.79 8.74 -4.92
N ILE A 180 -2.71 7.79 -4.01
CA ILE A 180 -2.53 8.02 -2.57
C ILE A 180 -1.13 7.54 -2.20
N LEU A 181 -0.37 8.38 -1.51
CA LEU A 181 0.99 8.09 -1.05
C LEU A 181 1.01 8.16 0.47
N ASP A 182 1.29 7.02 1.10
CA ASP A 182 1.32 6.85 2.55
C ASP A 182 2.77 6.68 3.02
N PRO A 183 3.31 7.58 3.87
CA PRO A 183 4.69 7.51 4.31
C PRO A 183 4.93 6.26 5.17
N PHE A 184 6.07 5.61 4.92
CA PHE A 184 6.63 4.55 5.76
C PHE A 184 7.77 5.16 6.60
N GLY A 185 8.57 4.36 7.30
CA GLY A 185 9.52 4.85 8.31
C GLY A 185 9.00 4.67 9.74
N GLY A 186 9.58 5.42 10.68
CA GLY A 186 9.22 5.37 12.10
C GLY A 186 9.08 3.92 12.62
N ARG A 187 7.91 3.60 13.20
CA ARG A 187 7.64 2.26 13.72
C ARG A 187 7.70 1.14 12.67
N MET A 188 7.43 1.44 11.40
CA MET A 188 7.50 0.43 10.31
C MET A 188 8.94 -0.01 10.03
N ASP A 189 9.92 0.85 10.26
CA ASP A 189 11.35 0.55 10.10
C ASP A 189 11.91 -0.26 11.28
N ALA A 190 11.33 -0.10 12.46
CA ALA A 190 11.73 -0.81 13.66
C ALA A 190 11.31 -2.29 13.67
N ILE A 191 10.30 -2.66 12.87
CA ILE A 191 9.78 -4.02 12.79
C ILE A 191 10.56 -4.81 11.73
N ALA A 192 11.06 -5.99 12.10
CA ALA A 192 11.76 -6.86 11.15
C ALA A 192 10.82 -7.35 10.02
N GLU A 193 11.36 -7.48 8.80
CA GLU A 193 10.61 -7.94 7.61
C GLU A 193 9.88 -9.29 7.84
N ALA A 194 10.47 -10.19 8.63
CA ALA A 194 9.91 -11.52 8.89
C ALA A 194 9.03 -11.62 10.16
N GLU A 195 8.88 -10.52 10.92
CA GLU A 195 8.12 -10.50 12.20
C GLU A 195 6.64 -10.89 11.99
N THR A 196 6.07 -10.44 10.87
CA THR A 196 4.76 -10.86 10.35
C THR A 196 4.89 -11.16 8.87
N PRO A 197 3.87 -11.77 8.22
CA PRO A 197 3.92 -12.03 6.78
C PRO A 197 4.04 -10.77 5.93
N PHE A 198 3.54 -9.63 6.42
CA PHE A 198 3.67 -8.33 5.75
C PHE A 198 5.14 -7.86 5.78
N PRO A 199 5.85 -7.90 4.64
CA PRO A 199 7.31 -7.79 4.62
C PRO A 199 7.80 -6.34 4.41
N HIS A 200 6.91 -5.44 4.00
CA HIS A 200 7.29 -4.10 3.53
C HIS A 200 7.61 -3.21 4.74
N ARG A 201 8.84 -3.30 5.24
CA ARG A 201 9.33 -2.60 6.45
C ARG A 201 10.42 -1.60 6.06
N LYS A 202 11.53 -1.59 6.80
CA LYS A 202 12.71 -0.76 6.55
C LYS A 202 13.15 -0.77 5.09
N GLY A 203 13.43 0.42 4.57
CA GLY A 203 13.88 0.65 3.19
C GLY A 203 12.76 0.91 2.18
N ASN A 204 11.50 1.03 2.63
CA ASN A 204 10.42 1.59 1.83
C ASN A 204 10.15 3.02 2.33
N LEU A 205 10.14 3.99 1.42
CA LEU A 205 9.85 5.39 1.77
C LEU A 205 8.35 5.61 1.95
N TYR A 206 7.54 5.01 1.09
CA TYR A 206 6.08 5.11 1.14
C TYR A 206 5.41 4.01 0.30
N ASN A 207 4.17 3.68 0.66
CA ASN A 207 3.27 2.91 -0.18
C ASN A 207 2.55 3.84 -1.16
N ILE A 208 2.26 3.34 -2.36
CA ILE A 208 1.46 4.05 -3.37
C ILE A 208 0.23 3.20 -3.65
N GLN A 209 -0.96 3.79 -3.55
CA GLN A 209 -2.19 3.22 -4.06
C GLN A 209 -2.66 4.00 -5.28
N TYR A 210 -2.96 3.29 -6.36
CA TYR A 210 -3.67 3.83 -7.51
C TYR A 210 -5.10 3.34 -7.44
N PHE A 211 -6.07 4.23 -7.59
CA PHE A 211 -7.48 3.91 -7.41
C PHE A 211 -8.31 4.60 -8.47
N VAL A 212 -9.20 3.87 -9.15
CA VAL A 212 -10.18 4.45 -10.09
C VAL A 212 -11.57 3.93 -9.74
N GLU A 213 -12.56 4.82 -9.78
CA GLU A 213 -13.95 4.53 -9.38
C GLU A 213 -14.92 5.08 -10.42
N TRP A 214 -16.02 4.36 -10.66
CA TRP A 214 -17.05 4.76 -11.60
C TRP A 214 -18.44 4.24 -11.17
N GLN A 215 -19.50 4.84 -11.72
CA GLN A 215 -20.88 4.55 -11.33
C GLN A 215 -21.54 3.50 -12.22
N ASP A 216 -21.37 3.60 -13.55
CA ASP A 216 -22.05 2.73 -14.50
C ASP A 216 -21.18 1.51 -14.86
N GLY A 217 -21.64 0.33 -14.48
CA GLY A 217 -20.92 -0.94 -14.73
C GLY A 217 -20.89 -1.40 -16.19
N GLY A 218 -21.27 -0.55 -17.16
CA GLY A 218 -21.30 -0.91 -18.57
C GLY A 218 -19.91 -1.34 -19.06
N ASP A 219 -19.84 -2.45 -19.79
CA ASP A 219 -18.58 -3.08 -20.22
C ASP A 219 -17.59 -2.11 -20.88
N GLY A 220 -18.08 -1.13 -21.63
CA GLY A 220 -17.26 -0.13 -22.29
C GLY A 220 -16.57 0.83 -21.31
N GLU A 221 -17.27 1.30 -20.27
CA GLU A 221 -16.65 2.16 -19.26
C GLU A 221 -15.67 1.37 -18.39
N SER A 222 -16.08 0.18 -17.93
CA SER A 222 -15.23 -0.71 -17.14
C SER A 222 -13.91 -1.01 -17.85
N ARG A 223 -13.94 -1.35 -19.16
CA ARG A 223 -12.72 -1.56 -19.94
C ARG A 223 -11.83 -0.31 -20.00
N ARG A 224 -12.40 0.86 -20.29
CA ARG A 224 -11.63 2.13 -20.33
C ARG A 224 -10.95 2.44 -19.01
N ARG A 225 -11.64 2.26 -17.88
CA ARG A 225 -11.11 2.50 -16.52
C ARG A 225 -9.97 1.52 -16.18
N LEU A 226 -10.17 0.23 -16.48
CA LEU A 226 -9.16 -0.81 -16.28
C LEU A 226 -7.90 -0.57 -17.12
N ASP A 227 -8.06 -0.22 -18.39
CA ASP A 227 -6.91 0.03 -19.27
C ASP A 227 -6.15 1.30 -18.85
N SER A 228 -6.87 2.32 -18.38
CA SER A 228 -6.29 3.56 -17.87
C SER A 228 -5.40 3.32 -16.65
N ILE A 229 -5.92 2.64 -15.62
CA ILE A 229 -5.11 2.34 -14.43
C ILE A 229 -3.93 1.41 -14.74
N ARG A 230 -4.07 0.49 -15.71
CA ARG A 230 -2.96 -0.35 -16.18
C ARG A 230 -1.86 0.49 -16.86
N ARG A 231 -2.22 1.48 -17.68
CA ARG A 231 -1.24 2.39 -18.31
C ARG A 231 -0.52 3.28 -17.29
N VAL A 232 -1.23 3.77 -16.26
CA VAL A 232 -0.61 4.50 -15.14
C VAL A 232 0.33 3.60 -14.36
N TYR A 233 -0.13 2.41 -13.97
CA TYR A 233 0.69 1.44 -13.24
C TYR A 233 1.93 1.01 -14.02
N GLU A 234 1.82 0.81 -15.33
CA GLU A 234 2.97 0.48 -16.17
C GLU A 234 3.95 1.64 -16.29
N PHE A 235 3.45 2.88 -16.42
CA PHE A 235 4.28 4.08 -16.43
C PHE A 235 5.11 4.24 -15.15
N MET A 236 4.58 3.79 -14.01
CA MET A 236 5.25 3.86 -12.71
C MET A 236 6.35 2.80 -12.50
N ARG A 237 6.40 1.76 -13.35
CA ARG A 237 7.33 0.62 -13.22
C ARG A 237 8.79 1.01 -12.94
N PRO A 238 9.43 1.98 -13.64
CA PRO A 238 10.84 2.28 -13.41
C PRO A 238 11.13 3.04 -12.11
N TYR A 239 10.09 3.56 -11.43
CA TYR A 239 10.24 4.46 -10.27
C TYR A 239 9.90 3.80 -8.93
N VAL A 240 9.53 2.53 -8.96
CA VAL A 240 9.06 1.78 -7.78
C VAL A 240 9.93 0.55 -7.55
N SER A 241 9.65 -0.18 -6.47
CA SER A 241 10.36 -1.42 -6.15
C SER A 241 10.43 -2.41 -7.32
N LYS A 242 11.55 -3.14 -7.40
CA LYS A 242 11.85 -4.10 -8.46
C LYS A 242 12.46 -5.37 -7.86
N HIS A 243 12.24 -6.48 -8.54
CA HIS A 243 12.77 -7.81 -8.21
C HIS A 243 12.41 -8.35 -6.80
N PRO A 244 11.13 -8.57 -6.46
CA PRO A 244 9.94 -8.35 -7.29
C PRO A 244 9.41 -6.92 -7.17
N ARG A 245 8.46 -6.56 -8.05
CA ARG A 245 7.67 -5.33 -7.88
C ARG A 245 6.66 -5.58 -6.76
N ALA A 246 6.85 -4.93 -5.62
CA ALA A 246 6.09 -5.17 -4.41
C ALA A 246 4.66 -4.62 -4.51
N ALA A 247 3.71 -5.33 -3.91
CA ALA A 247 2.31 -4.94 -3.80
C ALA A 247 1.78 -5.23 -2.39
N TYR A 248 0.68 -4.59 -2.01
CA TYR A 248 0.03 -4.84 -0.73
C TYR A 248 -1.17 -5.77 -0.88
N LEU A 249 -1.21 -6.87 -0.11
CA LEU A 249 -2.25 -7.89 -0.17
C LEU A 249 -3.68 -7.33 -0.04
N ASN A 250 -3.91 -6.39 0.88
CA ASN A 250 -5.25 -5.82 1.10
C ASN A 250 -5.71 -4.93 -0.06
N TYR A 251 -4.83 -4.59 -0.99
CA TYR A 251 -5.15 -3.98 -2.28
C TYR A 251 -5.09 -5.05 -3.38
N ARG A 252 -5.89 -6.11 -3.21
CA ARG A 252 -5.85 -7.32 -4.06
C ARG A 252 -5.93 -6.98 -5.54
N ASP A 253 -5.01 -7.56 -6.30
CA ASP A 253 -4.86 -7.31 -7.72
C ASP A 253 -4.59 -8.61 -8.50
N LEU A 254 -5.62 -9.13 -9.16
CA LEU A 254 -5.52 -10.31 -10.02
C LEU A 254 -4.67 -10.08 -11.29
N ASP A 255 -4.37 -8.83 -11.67
CA ASP A 255 -3.44 -8.57 -12.79
C ASP A 255 -1.98 -8.95 -12.42
N LEU A 256 -1.66 -9.16 -11.14
CA LEU A 256 -0.37 -9.71 -10.69
C LEU A 256 -0.22 -11.20 -11.01
N GLY A 257 -1.30 -11.86 -11.41
CA GLY A 257 -1.40 -13.30 -11.63
C GLY A 257 -2.35 -13.95 -10.64
N GLY A 258 -2.89 -15.10 -11.03
CA GLY A 258 -3.74 -15.91 -10.18
C GLY A 258 -3.45 -17.39 -10.36
N ASN A 259 -3.83 -18.17 -9.36
CA ASN A 259 -3.90 -19.60 -9.36
C ASN A 259 -4.87 -20.04 -10.46
N ARG A 260 -4.46 -20.99 -11.32
CA ARG A 260 -5.32 -21.51 -12.38
C ARG A 260 -6.21 -22.61 -11.83
N ASP A 261 -7.46 -22.62 -12.29
CA ASP A 261 -8.40 -23.73 -12.06
C ASP A 261 -8.06 -24.92 -12.97
N GLY A 262 -6.96 -25.60 -12.69
CA GLY A 262 -6.71 -26.96 -13.18
C GLY A 262 -6.88 -27.90 -12.01
N GLY A 263 -7.65 -28.99 -12.14
CA GLY A 263 -8.11 -29.87 -11.05
C GLY A 263 -7.04 -30.55 -10.16
N GLY A 264 -5.77 -30.13 -10.23
CA GLY A 264 -4.67 -30.50 -9.32
C GLY A 264 -4.27 -29.42 -8.30
N GLY A 265 -4.95 -28.27 -8.24
CA GLY A 265 -4.60 -27.15 -7.37
C GLY A 265 -3.44 -26.31 -7.93
N ALA A 266 -3.26 -25.08 -7.42
CA ALA A 266 -2.16 -24.22 -7.85
C ALA A 266 -0.82 -24.73 -7.30
N SER A 267 0.23 -24.73 -8.12
CA SER A 267 1.57 -25.06 -7.63
C SER A 267 2.22 -23.89 -6.89
N TYR A 268 3.04 -24.17 -5.88
CA TYR A 268 3.85 -23.17 -5.18
C TYR A 268 4.67 -22.29 -6.14
N ALA A 269 5.21 -22.89 -7.21
CA ALA A 269 6.04 -22.24 -8.20
C ALA A 269 5.24 -21.24 -9.05
N GLU A 270 4.07 -21.62 -9.55
CA GLU A 270 3.19 -20.73 -10.33
C GLU A 270 2.70 -19.55 -9.49
N ALA A 271 2.25 -19.84 -8.26
CA ALA A 271 1.77 -18.82 -7.33
C ALA A 271 2.88 -17.87 -6.84
N SER A 272 4.16 -18.25 -6.99
CA SER A 272 5.28 -17.39 -6.58
C SER A 272 5.36 -16.07 -7.37
N VAL A 273 4.75 -15.99 -8.55
CA VAL A 273 4.70 -14.78 -9.39
C VAL A 273 3.99 -13.64 -8.65
N TRP A 274 2.78 -13.89 -8.13
CA TRP A 274 2.03 -12.91 -7.33
C TRP A 274 2.44 -12.97 -5.85
N GLY A 275 2.72 -14.16 -5.32
CA GLY A 275 3.00 -14.39 -3.89
C GLY A 275 4.26 -13.66 -3.41
N ARG A 276 5.32 -13.64 -4.23
CA ARG A 276 6.52 -12.85 -3.89
C ARG A 276 6.29 -11.35 -3.99
N SER A 277 5.37 -10.88 -4.83
CA SER A 277 5.01 -9.47 -4.91
C SER A 277 4.35 -8.99 -3.61
N TYR A 278 3.48 -9.81 -3.00
CA TYR A 278 2.85 -9.48 -1.71
C TYR A 278 3.75 -9.72 -0.50
N PHE A 279 4.50 -10.83 -0.47
CA PHE A 279 5.13 -11.34 0.76
C PHE A 279 6.65 -11.41 0.72
N LEU A 280 7.30 -11.02 -0.39
CA LEU A 280 8.76 -11.07 -0.54
C LEU A 280 9.34 -12.42 -0.08
N GLY A 281 10.28 -12.42 0.87
CA GLY A 281 10.88 -13.63 1.45
C GLY A 281 9.93 -14.47 2.30
N ASN A 282 8.84 -13.88 2.82
CA ASN A 282 7.89 -14.56 3.70
C ASN A 282 6.97 -15.54 2.98
N TYR A 283 6.86 -15.46 1.64
CA TYR A 283 6.01 -16.32 0.84
C TYR A 283 6.29 -17.82 1.07
N ARG A 284 7.57 -18.21 1.14
CA ARG A 284 7.95 -19.61 1.40
C ARG A 284 7.42 -20.12 2.74
N LYS A 285 7.59 -19.32 3.79
CA LYS A 285 7.13 -19.68 5.13
C LYS A 285 5.61 -19.80 5.17
N LEU A 286 4.87 -18.90 4.50
CA LEU A 286 3.42 -19.02 4.36
C LEU A 286 3.00 -20.35 3.73
N ALA A 287 3.63 -20.75 2.63
CA ALA A 287 3.33 -22.01 1.96
C ALA A 287 3.63 -23.25 2.83
N LEU A 288 4.70 -23.22 3.62
CA LEU A 288 5.02 -24.27 4.59
C LEU A 288 3.98 -24.33 5.71
N VAL A 289 3.53 -23.18 6.23
CA VAL A 289 2.45 -23.15 7.23
C VAL A 289 1.17 -23.72 6.63
N LYS A 290 0.79 -23.28 5.42
CA LYS A 290 -0.37 -23.78 4.69
C LYS A 290 -0.33 -25.31 4.55
N GLY A 291 0.80 -25.87 4.11
CA GLY A 291 0.97 -27.32 3.94
C GLY A 291 0.82 -28.12 5.24
N ARG A 292 1.01 -27.50 6.41
CA ARG A 292 0.78 -28.13 7.72
C ARG A 292 -0.66 -28.02 8.20
N VAL A 293 -1.30 -26.87 7.99
CA VAL A 293 -2.63 -26.59 8.56
C VAL A 293 -3.80 -26.92 7.64
N ASP A 294 -3.57 -26.92 6.33
CA ASP A 294 -4.56 -27.24 5.31
C ASP A 294 -3.89 -27.97 4.12
N PRO A 295 -3.39 -29.21 4.33
CA PRO A 295 -2.70 -29.99 3.29
C PRO A 295 -3.60 -30.39 2.12
N ALA A 296 -4.93 -30.40 2.31
CA ALA A 296 -5.91 -30.71 1.27
C ALA A 296 -6.30 -29.49 0.42
N ASP A 297 -5.73 -28.33 0.73
CA ASP A 297 -6.02 -27.04 0.09
C ASP A 297 -7.52 -26.70 0.04
N PHE A 298 -8.21 -26.93 1.16
CA PHE A 298 -9.64 -26.66 1.28
C PHE A 298 -9.93 -25.15 1.20
N PHE A 299 -9.17 -24.34 1.93
CA PHE A 299 -9.31 -22.89 1.97
C PHE A 299 -8.53 -22.25 0.81
N ARG A 300 -9.20 -22.03 -0.32
CA ARG A 300 -8.57 -21.51 -1.53
C ARG A 300 -9.42 -20.50 -2.29
N ASP A 301 -8.72 -19.62 -2.99
CA ASP A 301 -9.20 -18.66 -3.98
C ASP A 301 -8.11 -18.40 -5.04
N GLU A 302 -8.37 -17.50 -5.98
CA GLU A 302 -7.50 -17.19 -7.13
C GLU A 302 -6.11 -16.66 -6.73
N GLN A 303 -5.89 -16.19 -5.50
CA GLN A 303 -4.59 -15.77 -4.95
C GLN A 303 -4.35 -16.33 -3.54
N SER A 304 -4.90 -17.50 -3.24
CA SER A 304 -4.63 -18.21 -2.00
C SER A 304 -3.24 -18.83 -1.99
N ILE A 305 -2.60 -18.88 -0.82
CA ILE A 305 -1.28 -19.51 -0.65
C ILE A 305 -1.42 -21.02 -0.90
N PRO A 306 -0.70 -21.61 -1.88
CA PRO A 306 -0.76 -23.05 -2.08
C PRO A 306 0.04 -23.81 -0.99
N PRO A 307 -0.38 -25.02 -0.61
CA PRO A 307 0.36 -25.84 0.34
C PRO A 307 1.71 -26.28 -0.23
N LEU A 308 2.78 -26.15 0.55
CA LEU A 308 4.08 -26.74 0.26
C LEU A 308 4.36 -27.88 1.26
N PRO A 309 4.32 -29.16 0.85
CA PRO A 309 4.58 -30.28 1.74
C PRO A 309 6.02 -30.29 2.26
N ALA A 310 6.21 -30.61 3.54
CA ALA A 310 7.53 -30.68 4.18
C ALA A 310 8.50 -31.69 3.51
N ALA A 311 7.99 -32.75 2.87
CA ALA A 311 8.82 -33.71 2.15
C ALA A 311 9.55 -33.10 0.92
N MET A 312 9.05 -32.01 0.35
CA MET A 312 9.74 -31.26 -0.71
C MET A 312 10.82 -30.30 -0.17
N GLU A 313 10.85 -30.05 1.14
CA GLU A 313 11.87 -29.23 1.82
C GLU A 313 13.23 -29.93 1.85
N GLU A 314 13.24 -31.23 2.15
CA GLU A 314 14.46 -32.05 2.17
C GLU A 314 15.09 -32.19 0.76
N GLY A 315 14.26 -32.35 -0.29
CA GLY A 315 14.76 -32.46 -1.66
C GLY A 315 15.42 -31.18 -2.19
N LEU A 316 14.90 -30.00 -1.82
CA LEU A 316 15.46 -28.70 -2.23
C LEU A 316 16.71 -28.31 -1.44
N GLN A 317 16.78 -28.64 -0.14
CA GLN A 317 17.99 -28.42 0.66
C GLN A 317 19.12 -29.39 0.26
N ASN A 318 18.80 -30.64 -0.09
CA ASN A 318 19.78 -31.62 -0.55
C ASN A 318 20.27 -31.39 -2.00
N ALA A 319 19.58 -30.56 -2.79
CA ALA A 319 19.99 -30.20 -4.16
C ALA A 319 20.91 -28.96 -4.25
N LEU A 320 21.03 -28.17 -3.17
CA LEU A 320 21.91 -26.99 -3.14
C LEU A 320 23.42 -27.31 -3.07
N PRO A 321 23.90 -28.38 -2.41
CA PRO A 321 25.33 -28.71 -2.43
C PRO A 321 25.81 -29.27 -3.78
N THR A 322 24.91 -29.84 -4.60
CA THR A 322 25.28 -30.48 -5.87
C THR A 322 25.45 -29.49 -7.02
N LEU A 323 24.74 -28.36 -7.03
CA LEU A 323 24.91 -27.31 -8.03
C LEU A 323 26.20 -26.50 -7.84
N SER A 324 26.69 -26.39 -6.60
CA SER A 324 27.96 -25.70 -6.31
C SER A 324 29.19 -26.44 -6.85
N TRP A 325 29.14 -27.77 -6.98
CA TRP A 325 30.27 -28.54 -7.53
C TRP A 325 30.29 -28.61 -9.05
N ALA A 326 29.11 -28.67 -9.69
CA ALA A 326 29.00 -28.71 -11.15
C ALA A 326 29.47 -27.40 -11.82
N LEU A 327 29.21 -26.25 -11.19
CA LEU A 327 29.65 -24.93 -11.67
C LEU A 327 31.15 -24.64 -11.44
N ILE A 328 31.79 -25.34 -10.50
CA ILE A 328 33.23 -25.19 -10.25
C ILE A 328 34.04 -26.05 -11.24
N GLN A 329 33.55 -27.23 -11.64
CA GLN A 329 34.26 -28.07 -12.61
C GLN A 329 34.21 -27.53 -14.05
N THR A 330 33.18 -26.78 -14.44
CA THR A 330 33.12 -26.18 -15.79
C THR A 330 34.01 -24.96 -15.98
N ARG A 331 34.58 -24.38 -14.90
CA ARG A 331 35.52 -23.24 -14.98
C ARG A 331 37.00 -23.63 -14.87
N LEU A 332 37.31 -24.92 -14.78
CA LEU A 332 38.69 -25.43 -14.70
C LEU A 332 39.11 -26.18 -15.97
N SER A 333 38.27 -26.21 -17.00
CA SER A 333 38.52 -26.90 -18.27
C SER A 333 38.37 -26.00 -19.51
N ASP A 334 38.24 -24.69 -19.33
CA ASP A 334 38.46 -23.64 -20.35
C ASP A 334 39.56 -22.72 -19.84
#